data_AF-K1TQ46-F1
#
_entry.id   AF-K1TQ46-F1
#
_cell.length_a   1.000
_cell.length_b   1.000
_cell.length_c   1.000
_cell.angle_alpha   90.00
_cell.angle_beta   90.00
_cell.angle_gamma   90.00
#
_symmetry.space_group_name_H-M   'P 1'
#
loop_
_entity.id
_entity.type
_entity.pdbx_description
1 polymer ?
#
loop_
_entity_poly.entity_id
_entity_poly.type
_entity_poly.pdbx_seq_one_letter_code
_entity_poly.pdbx_strand_id
1 'polypeptide(L)'
;MAIGHVRYSTAGGGGTENIQPFLFHHNTGDFALAHNGNIVNADLLRNYLENKGSLFQSTSDSEVFAHLIKKEVRNHNRPRIYSIIEALNMLEGAFAFLVMTANRIYACRDKHGLRPL
;
A
#
# COMPACT_ATOMS: atom_id res chain seq x y z
N MET A 1 -19.06 4.39 -0.14
CA MET A 1 -17.75 4.92 -0.59
C MET A 1 -17.13 3.91 -1.52
N ALA A 2 -16.39 4.36 -2.52
CA ALA A 2 -15.73 3.49 -3.49
C ALA A 2 -14.42 4.11 -3.96
N ILE A 3 -13.47 3.26 -4.33
CA ILE A 3 -12.25 3.62 -5.07
C ILE A 3 -12.18 2.74 -6.31
N GLY A 4 -11.58 3.25 -7.37
CA GLY A 4 -11.34 2.53 -8.60
C GLY A 4 -9.93 2.78 -9.10
N HIS A 5 -9.43 1.88 -9.94
CA HIS A 5 -8.11 2.01 -10.55
C HIS A 5 -8.17 1.55 -12.01
N VAL A 6 -7.54 2.31 -12.89
CA VAL A 6 -7.32 1.93 -14.29
C VAL A 6 -5.84 1.64 -14.44
N ARG A 7 -5.49 0.40 -14.75
CA ARG A 7 -4.09 -0.06 -14.77
C ARG A 7 -3.48 0.11 -16.16
N TYR A 8 -2.36 0.80 -16.20
CA TYR A 8 -1.38 0.67 -17.28
C TYR A 8 -0.31 -0.32 -16.83
N SER A 9 -0.06 -1.38 -17.60
CA SER A 9 0.92 -2.40 -17.21
C SER A 9 2.33 -1.83 -17.31
N THR A 10 2.96 -1.58 -16.16
CA THR A 10 4.38 -1.21 -16.03
C THR A 10 5.20 -2.44 -15.61
N ALA A 11 6.37 -2.23 -15.01
CA ALA A 11 7.17 -3.30 -14.38
C ALA A 11 6.34 -4.06 -13.33
N GLY A 12 6.54 -5.38 -13.23
CA GLY A 12 5.74 -6.27 -12.36
C GLY A 12 4.82 -7.25 -13.11
N GLY A 13 4.67 -7.08 -14.44
CA GLY A 13 3.98 -8.03 -15.32
C GLY A 13 2.46 -7.85 -15.40
N GLY A 14 1.83 -8.41 -16.44
CA GLY A 14 0.41 -8.20 -16.75
C GLY A 14 -0.60 -9.09 -16.00
N GLY A 15 -0.15 -9.89 -15.03
CA GLY A 15 -0.99 -10.90 -14.38
C GLY A 15 -2.19 -10.34 -13.61
N THR A 16 -3.21 -11.19 -13.45
CA THR A 16 -4.47 -10.87 -12.75
C THR A 16 -4.25 -10.56 -11.27
N GLU A 17 -3.21 -11.12 -10.67
CA GLU A 17 -2.76 -10.87 -9.30
C GLU A 17 -2.32 -9.42 -9.06
N ASN A 18 -2.10 -8.64 -10.12
CA ASN A 18 -1.70 -7.25 -10.04
C ASN A 18 -2.85 -6.27 -10.37
N ILE A 19 -4.09 -6.77 -10.50
CA ILE A 19 -5.27 -5.94 -10.74
C ILE A 19 -5.64 -5.22 -9.43
N GLN A 20 -5.81 -3.91 -9.55
CA GLN A 20 -6.20 -3.02 -8.46
C GLN A 20 -7.65 -2.56 -8.62
N PRO A 21 -8.34 -2.16 -7.53
CA PRO A 21 -7.81 -2.00 -6.17
C PRO A 21 -7.53 -3.33 -5.45
N PHE A 22 -6.44 -3.38 -4.68
CA PHE A 22 -6.15 -4.52 -3.81
C PHE A 22 -7.04 -4.47 -2.56
N LEU A 23 -7.62 -5.60 -2.18
CA LEU A 23 -8.36 -5.74 -0.93
C LEU A 23 -7.53 -6.55 0.08
N PHE A 24 -7.28 -5.97 1.24
CA PHE A 24 -6.52 -6.60 2.32
C PHE A 24 -7.42 -6.86 3.52
N HIS A 25 -7.46 -8.13 3.94
CA HIS A 25 -8.14 -8.55 5.15
C HIS A 25 -7.18 -8.53 6.34
N HIS A 26 -7.58 -7.86 7.42
CA HIS A 26 -6.75 -7.74 8.62
C HIS A 26 -7.58 -7.83 9.89
N ASN A 27 -6.98 -8.39 10.95
CA ASN A 27 -7.64 -8.51 12.26
C ASN A 27 -8.02 -7.14 12.87
N THR A 28 -7.31 -6.06 12.51
CA THR A 28 -7.64 -4.68 12.92
C THR A 28 -8.59 -3.96 11.96
N GLY A 29 -9.13 -4.66 10.96
CA GLY A 29 -10.11 -4.18 10.00
C GLY A 29 -9.59 -4.12 8.56
N ASP A 30 -10.48 -4.39 7.62
CA ASP A 30 -10.15 -4.47 6.20
C ASP A 30 -9.88 -3.09 5.57
N PHE A 31 -9.11 -3.08 4.49
CA PHE A 31 -8.94 -1.89 3.66
C PHE A 31 -8.67 -2.24 2.20
N ALA A 32 -9.07 -1.32 1.32
CA ALA A 32 -8.74 -1.36 -0.10
C ALA A 32 -7.65 -0.34 -0.44
N LEU A 33 -6.80 -0.66 -1.41
CA LEU A 33 -5.66 0.15 -1.85
C LEU A 33 -5.66 0.31 -3.37
N ALA A 34 -5.54 1.56 -3.83
CA ALA A 34 -5.19 1.89 -5.21
C ALA A 34 -3.90 2.73 -5.22
N HIS A 35 -3.05 2.50 -6.21
CA HIS A 35 -1.71 3.05 -6.33
C HIS A 35 -1.42 3.45 -7.78
N ASN A 36 -1.00 4.69 -7.96
CA ASN A 36 -0.40 5.16 -9.20
C ASN A 36 1.03 5.63 -8.92
N GLY A 37 2.02 4.93 -9.45
CA GLY A 37 3.41 5.24 -9.17
C GLY A 37 4.35 4.06 -9.27
N ASN A 38 5.54 4.26 -8.70
CA ASN A 38 6.53 3.22 -8.51
C ASN A 38 7.27 3.47 -7.19
N ILE A 39 7.35 2.43 -6.36
CA ILE A 39 8.15 2.43 -5.14
C ILE A 39 9.55 1.91 -5.50
N VAL A 40 10.55 2.79 -5.45
CA VAL A 40 11.94 2.50 -5.88
C VAL A 40 12.62 1.53 -4.93
N ASN A 41 12.35 1.63 -3.63
CA ASN A 41 12.92 0.75 -2.60
C ASN A 41 12.04 -0.47 -2.29
N ALA A 42 11.12 -0.86 -3.18
CA ALA A 42 10.17 -1.96 -2.95
C ALA A 42 10.84 -3.30 -2.63
N ASP A 43 11.91 -3.66 -3.36
CA ASP A 43 12.61 -4.94 -3.15
C ASP A 43 13.30 -5.01 -1.78
N LEU A 44 13.90 -3.90 -1.33
CA LEU A 44 14.51 -3.80 0.00
C LEU A 44 13.46 -3.96 1.09
N LEU A 45 12.32 -3.30 0.94
CA LEU A 45 11.21 -3.37 1.88
C LEU A 45 10.55 -4.75 1.89
N ARG A 46 10.42 -5.40 0.72
CA ARG A 46 9.93 -6.78 0.61
C ARG A 46 10.84 -7.73 1.38
N ASN A 47 12.15 -7.71 1.12
CA ASN A 47 13.12 -8.53 1.84
C ASN A 47 13.07 -8.28 3.36
N TYR A 48 12.93 -7.02 3.78
CA TYR A 48 12.78 -6.67 5.19
C TYR A 48 11.51 -7.27 5.82
N LEU A 49 10.40 -7.29 5.09
CA LEU A 49 9.11 -7.83 5.55
C LEU A 49 9.09 -9.36 5.54
N GLU A 50 9.68 -10.00 4.54
CA GLU A 50 9.83 -11.45 4.45
C GLU A 50 10.70 -12.00 5.58
N ASN A 51 11.82 -11.33 5.88
CA ASN A 51 12.66 -11.64 7.04
C ASN A 51 11.93 -11.50 8.39
N LYS A 52 10.78 -10.81 8.40
CA LYS A 52 9.89 -10.68 9.56
C LYS A 52 8.67 -11.61 9.50
N GLY A 53 8.64 -12.54 8.55
CA GLY A 53 7.59 -13.54 8.40
C GLY A 53 6.39 -13.08 7.56
N SER A 54 6.49 -11.99 6.80
CA SER A 54 5.45 -11.62 5.84
C SER A 54 5.51 -12.53 4.62
N LEU A 55 4.34 -12.98 4.15
CA LEU A 55 4.19 -13.71 2.90
C LEU A 55 3.52 -12.80 1.87
N PHE A 56 4.13 -12.66 0.70
CA PHE A 56 3.61 -11.88 -0.43
C PHE A 56 2.92 -12.81 -1.43
N GLN A 57 1.78 -12.37 -1.96
CA GLN A 57 1.01 -13.12 -2.96
C GLN A 57 1.21 -12.59 -4.37
N SER A 58 1.61 -11.32 -4.51
CA SER A 58 1.83 -10.66 -5.79
C SER A 58 3.26 -10.13 -5.90
N THR A 59 3.68 -9.87 -7.14
CA THR A 59 4.92 -9.14 -7.42
C THR A 59 4.75 -7.63 -7.30
N SER A 60 3.53 -7.12 -7.07
CA SER A 60 3.24 -5.69 -7.00
C SER A 60 3.96 -5.02 -5.83
N ASP A 61 4.57 -3.87 -6.14
CA ASP A 61 5.07 -2.91 -5.16
C ASP A 61 3.96 -2.39 -4.22
N SER A 62 2.72 -2.40 -4.68
CA SER A 62 1.56 -1.93 -3.91
C SER A 62 1.28 -2.83 -2.69
N GLU A 63 1.56 -4.12 -2.79
CA GLU A 63 1.43 -5.06 -1.66
C GLU A 63 2.45 -4.76 -0.56
N VAL A 64 3.66 -4.29 -0.92
CA VAL A 64 4.68 -3.85 0.05
C VAL A 64 4.10 -2.75 0.95
N PHE A 65 3.44 -1.76 0.37
CA PHE A 65 2.80 -0.70 1.16
C PHE A 65 1.72 -1.23 2.10
N ALA A 66 0.89 -2.17 1.64
CA ALA A 66 -0.13 -2.79 2.48
C ALA A 66 0.47 -3.57 3.67
N HIS A 67 1.56 -4.30 3.46
CA HIS A 67 2.29 -4.99 4.53
C HIS A 67 2.96 -4.01 5.50
N LEU A 68 3.41 -2.84 5.03
CA LEU A 68 3.94 -1.80 5.91
C LEU A 68 2.86 -1.19 6.82
N ILE A 69 1.66 -0.98 6.28
CA ILE A 69 0.49 -0.54 7.07
C ILE A 69 0.15 -1.56 8.17
N LYS A 70 0.57 -2.82 8.03
CA LYS A 70 0.17 -3.96 8.87
C LYS A 70 0.94 -4.12 10.20
N LYS A 71 1.84 -3.22 10.59
CA LYS A 71 2.86 -3.58 11.60
C LYS A 71 2.61 -3.18 13.07
N GLU A 72 1.62 -2.36 13.41
CA GLU A 72 1.44 -1.92 14.80
C GLU A 72 0.21 -2.55 15.47
N VAL A 73 0.37 -3.82 15.90
CA VAL A 73 -0.57 -4.53 16.78
C VAL A 73 -0.52 -3.98 18.23
N ARG A 74 0.46 -3.13 18.55
CA ARG A 74 0.72 -2.68 19.93
C ARG A 74 -0.35 -1.76 20.50
N ASN A 75 -1.18 -1.11 19.67
CA ASN A 75 -2.24 -0.21 20.14
C ASN A 75 -3.50 -0.31 19.28
N HIS A 76 -4.42 -1.21 19.67
CA HIS A 76 -5.71 -1.42 18.99
C HIS A 76 -6.59 -0.16 18.93
N ASN A 77 -6.31 0.85 19.77
CA ASN A 77 -7.05 2.11 19.80
C ASN A 77 -6.41 3.23 18.97
N ARG A 78 -5.24 3.02 18.33
CA ARG A 78 -4.59 4.07 17.54
C ARG A 78 -5.29 4.22 16.17
N PRO A 79 -5.69 5.43 15.77
CA PRO A 79 -6.28 5.66 14.45
C PRO A 79 -5.37 5.20 13.30
N ARG A 80 -5.93 4.53 12.29
CA ARG A 80 -5.18 3.94 11.16
C ARG A 80 -4.30 4.92 10.38
N ILE A 81 -4.67 6.21 10.38
CA ILE A 81 -3.88 7.27 9.75
C ILE A 81 -2.42 7.27 10.20
N TYR A 82 -2.14 6.91 11.45
CA TYR A 82 -0.77 6.88 11.95
C TYR A 82 0.05 5.74 11.33
N SER A 83 -0.53 4.54 11.22
CA SER A 83 0.12 3.41 10.52
C SER A 83 0.35 3.72 9.05
N ILE A 84 -0.57 4.45 8.42
CA ILE A 84 -0.41 4.95 7.04
C ILE A 84 0.76 5.93 6.97
N ILE A 85 0.84 6.92 7.86
CA ILE A 85 1.95 7.89 7.89
C ILE A 85 3.30 7.19 8.11
N GLU A 86 3.38 6.26 9.05
CA GLU A 86 4.60 5.50 9.32
C GLU A 86 5.02 4.65 8.11
N ALA A 87 4.08 4.00 7.44
CA ALA A 87 4.33 3.27 6.21
C ALA A 87 4.84 4.19 5.09
N LEU A 88 4.22 5.36 4.90
CA LEU A 88 4.63 6.35 3.89
C LEU A 88 6.05 6.86 4.13
N ASN A 89 6.46 7.04 5.39
CA ASN A 89 7.82 7.47 5.74
C ASN A 89 8.91 6.44 5.41
N MET A 90 8.53 5.18 5.18
CA MET A 90 9.47 4.13 4.75
C MET A 90 9.60 4.04 3.22
N LEU A 91 8.71 4.67 2.46
CA LEU A 91 8.70 4.58 1.01
C LEU A 91 9.62 5.61 0.35
N GLU A 92 10.32 5.17 -0.69
CA GLU A 92 11.04 6.03 -1.61
C GLU A 92 10.52 5.83 -3.03
N GLY A 93 10.26 6.93 -3.74
CA GLY A 93 9.79 6.87 -5.12
C GLY A 93 8.77 7.96 -5.44
N ALA A 94 7.97 7.68 -6.47
CA ALA A 94 6.95 8.58 -7.00
C ALA A 94 5.61 7.87 -6.94
N PHE A 95 4.71 8.31 -6.06
CA PHE A 95 3.46 7.58 -5.79
C PHE A 95 2.31 8.49 -5.41
N ALA A 96 1.12 8.04 -5.78
CA ALA A 96 -0.18 8.54 -5.39
C ALA A 96 -1.02 7.34 -4.94
N PHE A 97 -1.49 7.35 -3.69
CA PHE A 97 -2.29 6.27 -3.12
C PHE A 97 -3.69 6.74 -2.73
N LEU A 98 -4.66 5.85 -2.91
CA LEU A 98 -5.94 5.89 -2.22
C LEU A 98 -6.06 4.67 -1.32
N VAL A 99 -6.32 4.91 -0.04
CA VAL A 99 -6.61 3.86 0.95
C VAL A 99 -8.04 4.03 1.44
N MET A 100 -8.88 3.02 1.26
CA MET A 100 -10.28 3.05 1.71
C MET A 100 -10.51 2.04 2.83
N THR A 101 -11.03 2.49 3.95
CA THR A 101 -11.60 1.64 5.01
C THR A 101 -13.13 1.65 4.92
N ALA A 102 -13.80 0.90 5.81
CA ALA A 102 -15.26 0.90 5.89
C ALA A 102 -15.89 2.30 6.08
N ASN A 103 -15.15 3.23 6.70
CA ASN A 103 -15.69 4.52 7.13
C ASN A 103 -14.90 5.75 6.63
N ARG A 104 -13.75 5.58 5.96
CA ARG A 104 -12.89 6.68 5.54
C ARG A 104 -12.17 6.37 4.22
N ILE A 105 -11.84 7.43 3.47
CA ILE A 105 -10.89 7.39 2.36
C ILE A 105 -9.71 8.30 2.73
N TYR A 106 -8.50 7.79 2.55
CA TYR A 106 -7.25 8.53 2.68
C TYR A 106 -6.61 8.68 1.30
N ALA A 107 -6.22 9.90 0.96
CA ALA A 107 -5.45 10.20 -0.24
C ALA A 107 -4.04 10.60 0.17
N CYS A 108 -3.02 9.95 -0.40
CA CYS A 108 -1.63 10.15 -0.04
C CYS A 108 -0.79 10.43 -1.29
N ARG A 109 0.11 11.41 -1.21
CA ARG A 109 1.03 11.77 -2.29
C ARG A 109 2.46 11.72 -1.80
N ASP A 110 3.39 11.36 -2.68
CA ASP A 110 4.82 11.43 -2.38
C ASP A 110 5.27 12.86 -2.04
N LYS A 111 6.39 12.96 -1.31
CA LYS A 111 6.99 14.22 -0.82
C LYS A 111 7.34 15.24 -1.92
N HIS A 112 7.52 14.77 -3.15
CA HIS A 112 7.91 15.60 -4.29
C HIS A 112 6.72 15.90 -5.22
N GLY A 113 5.55 15.28 -5.00
CA GLY A 113 4.36 15.46 -5.81
C GLY A 113 4.55 15.02 -7.27
N LEU A 114 5.32 13.95 -7.49
CA LEU A 114 5.70 13.50 -8.83
C LEU A 114 4.53 12.88 -9.60
N ARG A 115 3.53 12.35 -8.90
CA ARG A 115 2.28 11.86 -9.50
C ARG A 115 1.12 12.78 -9.15
N PRO A 116 0.23 13.10 -10.12
CA PRO A 116 -1.00 13.83 -9.83
C PRO A 116 -1.92 12.99 -8.94
N LEU A 117 -2.63 13.64 -8.02
CA LEU A 117 -3.57 13.05 -7.07
C LEU A 117 -4.79 13.95 -6.94
#